data_AF-A0A179VDU8-F1
#
_entry.id   AF-A0A179VDU8-F1
#
_cell.length_a   1.000
_cell.length_b   1.000
_cell.length_c   1.000
_cell.angle_alpha   90.00
_cell.angle_beta   90.00
_cell.angle_gamma   90.00
#
_symmetry.space_group_name_H-M   'P 1'
#
loop_
_entity.id
_entity.type
_entity.pdbx_description
1 polymer ?
#
loop_
_entity_poly.entity_id
_entity_poly.type
_entity_poly.pdbx_seq_one_letter_code
_entity_poly.pdbx_strand_id
1 'polypeptide(L)'
;MGLHIDPDRARQVVQGLKSLGDDLVPTSSLAAESAGPEKSVAAVSAVSASGDHVAKEYAALLQEAAAFLSSAVQAFESTDQNSAANIRSSDPQNM
;
A
#
# COMPACT_ATOMS: atom_id res chain seq x y z
N MET A 1 25.89 -14.25 1.17
CA MET A 1 24.54 -14.09 1.78
C MET A 1 23.63 -13.58 0.68
N GLY A 2 22.83 -14.45 0.06
CA GLY A 2 21.85 -14.03 -0.95
C GLY A 2 20.59 -13.54 -0.26
N LEU A 3 20.04 -12.42 -0.70
CA LEU A 3 18.74 -11.94 -0.21
C LEU A 3 17.67 -12.89 -0.77
N HIS A 4 17.04 -13.68 0.10
CA HIS A 4 15.94 -14.57 -0.30
C HIS A 4 14.63 -13.80 -0.13
N ILE A 5 14.09 -13.32 -1.26
CA ILE A 5 12.77 -12.71 -1.31
C ILE A 5 11.80 -13.76 -1.86
N ASP A 6 10.69 -13.97 -1.15
CA ASP A 6 9.52 -14.67 -1.67
C ASP A 6 8.63 -13.65 -2.39
N PRO A 7 8.63 -13.62 -3.75
CA PRO A 7 7.90 -12.62 -4.51
C PRO A 7 6.38 -12.74 -4.34
N ASP A 8 5.85 -13.95 -4.15
CA ASP A 8 4.42 -14.17 -3.97
C ASP A 8 3.95 -13.62 -2.63
N ARG A 9 4.71 -13.90 -1.56
CA ARG A 9 4.45 -13.30 -0.25
C ARG A 9 4.56 -11.78 -0.28
N ALA A 10 5.55 -11.23 -1.00
CA ALA A 10 5.70 -9.79 -1.13
C ALA A 10 4.52 -9.14 -1.87
N ARG A 11 4.02 -9.76 -2.95
CA ARG A 11 2.80 -9.30 -3.66
C ARG A 11 1.55 -9.35 -2.78
N GLN A 12 1.41 -10.39 -1.95
CA GLN A 12 0.30 -10.47 -0.97
C GLN A 12 0.35 -9.30 0.02
N VAL A 13 1.54 -8.95 0.52
CA VAL A 13 1.71 -7.80 1.42
C VAL A 13 1.35 -6.49 0.69
N VAL A 14 1.78 -6.30 -0.56
CA VAL A 14 1.39 -5.13 -1.37
C VAL A 14 -0.12 -5.01 -1.50
N GLN A 15 -0.83 -6.11 -1.79
CA GLN A 15 -2.28 -6.11 -1.89
C GLN A 15 -2.96 -5.79 -0.55
N GLY A 16 -2.43 -6.33 0.56
CA GLY A 16 -2.94 -6.05 1.90
C GLY A 16 -2.79 -4.58 2.28
N LEU A 17 -1.63 -3.97 2.00
CA LEU A 17 -1.39 -2.55 2.26
C LEU A 17 -2.32 -1.65 1.44
N LYS A 18 -2.55 -1.97 0.16
CA LYS A 18 -3.50 -1.22 -0.68
C LYS A 18 -4.92 -1.33 -0.15
N SER A 19 -5.38 -2.54 0.15
CA SER A 19 -6.74 -2.78 0.65
C SER A 19 -6.96 -2.04 1.98
N LEU A 20 -6.00 -2.10 2.89
CA LEU A 20 -6.06 -1.38 4.16
C LEU A 20 -6.07 0.15 3.95
N GLY A 21 -5.29 0.65 3.00
CA GLY A 21 -5.31 2.06 2.63
C GLY A 21 -6.67 2.50 2.10
N ASP A 22 -7.28 1.69 1.23
CA ASP A 22 -8.61 1.97 0.66
C ASP A 22 -9.71 1.92 1.73
N ASP A 23 -9.65 0.98 2.67
CA ASP A 23 -10.59 0.86 3.80
C ASP A 23 -10.50 2.05 4.78
N LEU A 24 -9.34 2.70 4.87
CA LEU A 24 -9.13 3.87 5.72
C LEU A 24 -9.64 5.17 5.09
N VAL A 25 -9.90 5.21 3.78
CA VAL A 25 -10.48 6.41 3.14
C VAL A 25 -11.95 6.53 3.55
N PRO A 26 -12.35 7.57 4.32
CA PRO A 26 -13.72 7.68 4.81
C PRO A 26 -14.71 7.73 3.65
N THR A 27 -15.61 6.74 3.57
CA THR A 27 -16.65 6.69 2.54
C THR A 27 -17.79 7.63 2.93
N SER A 28 -17.69 8.88 2.47
CA SER A 28 -18.67 9.95 2.69
C SER A 28 -18.89 10.31 4.16
N SER A 29 -18.46 11.55 4.47
CA SER A 29 -18.85 12.30 5.66
C SER A 29 -20.34 12.13 5.93
N LEU A 30 -20.70 11.36 6.96
CA LEU A 30 -22.01 11.47 7.59
C LEU A 30 -22.03 12.82 8.30
N ALA A 31 -22.30 13.88 7.53
CA ALA A 31 -22.77 15.15 8.05
C ALA A 31 -24.11 14.84 8.71
N ALA A 32 -24.06 14.42 9.97
CA ALA A 32 -25.23 14.22 10.79
C ALA A 32 -25.88 15.60 10.98
N GLU A 33 -26.89 15.88 10.15
CA GLU A 33 -27.91 16.87 10.42
C GLU A 33 -28.55 16.50 11.77
N SER A 34 -27.98 17.00 12.86
CA SER A 34 -28.47 16.79 14.22
C SER A 34 -28.89 18.13 14.79
N ALA A 35 -30.18 18.24 15.12
CA ALA A 35 -30.78 19.37 15.82
C ALA A 35 -30.32 19.38 17.30
N GLY A 36 -29.05 19.73 17.54
CA GLY A 36 -28.45 19.85 18.87
C GLY A 36 -27.81 21.23 19.09
N PRO A 37 -27.38 21.55 20.33
CA PRO A 37 -26.73 22.82 20.63
C PRO A 37 -25.53 23.05 19.71
N GLU A 38 -25.46 24.20 19.05
CA GLU A 38 -24.49 24.52 17.99
C GLU A 38 -23.04 24.20 18.38
N LYS A 39 -22.67 24.42 19.64
CA LYS A 39 -21.33 24.12 20.19
C LYS A 39 -21.01 22.62 20.23
N SER A 40 -22.00 21.77 20.49
CA SER A 40 -21.84 20.31 20.50
C SER A 40 -21.72 19.77 19.08
N VAL A 41 -22.49 20.32 18.13
CA VAL A 41 -22.39 19.98 16.71
C VAL A 41 -21.02 20.37 16.16
N ALA A 42 -20.52 21.58 16.47
CA ALA A 42 -19.20 22.03 16.06
C ALA A 42 -18.06 21.15 16.61
N ALA A 43 -18.15 20.72 17.87
CA ALA A 43 -17.15 19.83 18.47
C ALA A 43 -17.15 18.44 17.83
N VAL A 44 -18.32 17.85 17.57
CA VAL A 44 -18.45 16.55 16.89
C VAL A 44 -17.93 16.63 15.45
N SER A 45 -18.23 17.71 14.73
CA SER A 45 -17.71 17.94 13.39
C SER A 45 -16.19 18.11 13.37
N ALA A 46 -15.62 18.82 14.35
CA ALA A 46 -14.17 18.99 14.45
C ALA A 46 -13.44 17.66 14.75
N VAL A 47 -13.99 16.84 15.66
CA VAL A 47 -13.44 15.51 15.96
C VAL A 47 -13.53 14.59 14.73
N SER A 48 -14.66 14.61 14.04
CA SER A 48 -14.87 13.81 12.82
C SER A 48 -13.91 14.24 11.71
N ALA A 49 -13.76 15.54 11.47
CA ALA A 49 -12.82 16.08 10.48
C ALA A 49 -11.36 15.76 10.83
N SER A 50 -10.99 15.81 12.12
CA SER A 50 -9.66 15.38 12.57
C SER A 50 -9.44 13.88 12.38
N GLY A 51 -10.46 13.05 12.65
CA GLY A 51 -10.42 11.61 12.40
C GLY A 51 -10.26 11.30 10.92
N ASP A 52 -11.03 11.96 10.06
CA ASP A 52 -10.94 11.84 8.60
C ASP A 52 -9.57 12.25 8.08
N HIS A 53 -8.98 13.32 8.64
CA HIS A 53 -7.63 13.76 8.26
C HIS A 53 -6.58 12.71 8.62
N VAL A 54 -6.62 12.19 9.84
CA VAL A 54 -5.69 11.14 10.30
C VAL A 54 -5.84 9.88 9.44
N ALA A 55 -7.07 9.46 9.16
CA ALA A 55 -7.33 8.29 8.33
C ALA A 55 -6.78 8.45 6.90
N LYS A 56 -6.92 9.64 6.31
CA LYS A 56 -6.33 9.97 4.99
C LYS A 56 -4.80 9.94 4.99
N GLU A 57 -4.15 10.49 6.01
CA GLU A 57 -2.68 10.47 6.11
C GLU A 57 -2.15 9.03 6.21
N TYR A 58 -2.80 8.18 7.02
CA TYR A 58 -2.44 6.77 7.12
C TYR A 58 -2.73 6.00 5.82
N ALA A 59 -3.86 6.27 5.16
CA ALA A 59 -4.17 5.68 3.86
C ALA A 59 -3.07 6.02 2.82
N ALA A 60 -2.66 7.28 2.75
CA ALA A 60 -1.58 7.72 1.86
C ALA A 60 -0.25 7.02 2.16
N LEU A 61 0.12 6.92 3.44
CA LEU A 61 1.34 6.23 3.87
C LEU A 61 1.34 4.74 3.47
N LEU A 62 0.21 4.06 3.64
CA LEU A 62 0.06 2.66 3.27
C LEU A 62 0.15 2.46 1.74
N GLN A 63 -0.43 3.37 0.97
CA GLN A 63 -0.35 3.35 -0.49
C GLN A 63 1.10 3.61 -0.97
N GLU A 64 1.82 4.53 -0.35
CA GLU A 64 3.24 4.79 -0.65
C GLU A 64 4.12 3.58 -0.32
N ALA A 65 3.92 2.97 0.84
CA ALA A 65 4.63 1.75 1.24
C ALA A 65 4.34 0.59 0.26
N ALA A 66 3.09 0.44 -0.18
CA ALA A 66 2.70 -0.55 -1.17
C ALA A 66 3.37 -0.31 -2.53
N ALA A 67 3.46 0.95 -2.97
CA ALA A 67 4.13 1.33 -4.21
C ALA A 67 5.63 1.04 -4.16
N PHE A 68 6.29 1.41 -3.06
CA PHE A 68 7.70 1.12 -2.84
C PHE A 68 7.99 -0.39 -2.86
N LEU A 69 7.22 -1.18 -2.11
CA LEU A 69 7.40 -2.63 -2.07
C LEU A 69 7.14 -3.28 -3.44
N SER A 70 6.12 -2.81 -4.17
CA SER A 70 5.85 -3.28 -5.53
C SER A 70 7.02 -3.03 -6.48
N SER A 71 7.66 -1.86 -6.39
CA SER A 71 8.85 -1.52 -7.20
C SER A 71 10.04 -2.43 -6.85
N ALA A 72 10.26 -2.67 -5.55
CA ALA A 72 11.31 -3.57 -5.09
C ALA A 72 11.13 -5.01 -5.59
N VAL A 73 9.89 -5.53 -5.56
CA VAL A 73 9.56 -6.87 -6.08
C VAL A 73 9.83 -6.96 -7.58
N GLN A 74 9.42 -5.95 -8.36
CA GLN A 74 9.70 -5.92 -9.80
C GLN A 74 11.19 -5.88 -10.11
N ALA A 75 11.97 -5.11 -9.35
CA ALA A 75 13.43 -5.06 -9.50
C ALA A 75 14.10 -6.41 -9.20
N PHE A 76 13.62 -7.11 -8.16
CA PHE A 76 14.09 -8.45 -7.82
C PHE A 76 13.77 -9.44 -8.94
N GLU A 77 12.53 -9.47 -9.43
CA GLU A 77 12.11 -10.36 -10.52
C GLU A 77 12.87 -10.09 -11.82
N SER A 78 13.11 -8.83 -12.16
CA SER A 78 13.90 -8.47 -13.34
C SER A 78 15.36 -8.93 -13.21
N THR A 79 15.94 -8.80 -12.01
CA THR A 79 17.31 -9.27 -11.74
C THR A 79 17.39 -10.80 -11.80
N ASP A 80 16.39 -11.51 -11.27
CA ASP A 80 16.31 -12.97 -11.32
C ASP A 80 16.17 -13.48 -12.77
N GLN A 81 15.27 -12.89 -13.56
CA GLN A 81 15.09 -13.22 -14.97
C GLN A 81 16.37 -12.97 -15.79
N ASN A 82 17.04 -11.84 -15.57
CA ASN A 82 18.30 -11.52 -16.26
C ASN A 82 19.42 -12.50 -15.86
N SER A 83 19.47 -12.89 -14.59
CA SER A 83 20.42 -13.88 -14.09
C SER A 83 20.17 -15.26 -14.70
N ALA A 84 18.90 -15.70 -14.76
CA ALA A 84 18.50 -16.95 -15.39
C ALA A 84 18.80 -16.97 -16.90
N ALA A 85 18.59 -15.84 -17.60
CA ALA A 85 18.92 -15.70 -19.02
C ALA A 85 20.43 -15.83 -19.27
N ASN A 86 21.26 -15.18 -18.45
CA ASN A 86 22.72 -15.26 -18.54
C ASN A 86 23.26 -16.68 -18.27
N ILE A 87 22.63 -17.45 -17.38
CA ILE A 87 23.01 -18.85 -17.14
C ILE A 87 22.67 -19.70 -18.39
N ARG A 88 21.47 -19.53 -18.97
CA ARG A 88 21.08 -20.26 -20.19
C ARG A 88 21.95 -19.94 -21.39
N SER A 89 22.41 -18.69 -21.54
CA SER A 89 23.31 -18.29 -22.63
C SER A 89 24.76 -18.77 -22.43
N SER A 90 25.13 -19.09 -21.19
CA SER A 90 26.47 -19.58 -20.84
C SER A 90 26.56 -21.11 -20.81
N ASP A 91 25.47 -21.81 -21.14
CA ASP A 91 25.42 -23.27 -21.18
C ASP A 91 26.19 -23.81 -22.40
N PRO A 92 27.31 -24.53 -22.23
CA PRO A 92 28.17 -24.98 -23.34
C PRO A 92 27.51 -25.98 -24.28
N GLN A 93 26.35 -26.56 -23.91
CA GLN A 93 25.63 -27.52 -24.77
C GLN A 93 24.89 -26.89 -25.95
N ASN A 94 24.87 -25.56 -26.05
CA ASN A 94 24.20 -24.82 -27.12
C ASN A 94 25.19 -24.10 -28.07
N MET A 95 26.45 -24.55 -28.12
CA MET A 95 27.45 -24.19 -29.15
C MET A 95 27.64 -25.32 -30.15
#